data_AF-A0A150NYQ6-F1
#
_entry.id   AF-A0A150NYQ6-F1
#
_cell.length_a   1.000
_cell.length_b   1.000
_cell.length_c   1.000
_cell.angle_alpha   90.00
_cell.angle_beta   90.00
_cell.angle_gamma   90.00
#
_symmetry.space_group_name_H-M   'P 1'
#
loop_
_entity.id
_entity.type
_entity.pdbx_description
1 polymer ?
#
loop_
_entity_poly.entity_id
_entity_poly.type
_entity_poly.pdbx_seq_one_letter_code
_entity_poly.pdbx_strand_id
1 'polypeptide(L)'
;MNHAVNPRWWDDHKTSGWERVKEALRRDWEQTKADFTNNKGQELNQDVDDTVKQALGKQPIPPRHVPNSDWDHVEPGLRYGWGAAGHYSDHTDWDDRVEGKLREEWNDLKSGRTWDEARSAVRRGW
;
A
#
# COMPACT_ATOMS: atom_id res chain seq x y z
N MET A 1 -12.69 -8.89 -9.62
CA MET A 1 -11.70 -7.92 -9.13
C MET A 1 -11.95 -6.61 -9.88
N ASN A 2 -12.74 -5.70 -9.29
CA ASN A 2 -13.21 -4.48 -9.95
C ASN A 2 -12.40 -3.27 -9.45
N HIS A 3 -11.45 -2.85 -10.30
CA HIS A 3 -10.96 -1.50 -10.58
C HIS A 3 -10.79 -0.50 -9.42
N ALA A 4 -9.54 -0.38 -8.93
CA ALA A 4 -8.99 0.96 -8.75
C ALA A 4 -9.02 1.63 -10.13
N VAL A 5 -9.94 2.57 -10.34
CA VAL A 5 -10.01 3.35 -11.56
C VAL A 5 -8.66 4.08 -11.65
N ASN A 6 -7.94 3.82 -12.73
CA ASN A 6 -6.57 4.28 -12.85
C ASN A 6 -6.53 5.74 -13.30
N PRO A 7 -5.57 6.55 -12.81
CA PRO A 7 -5.33 7.88 -13.35
C PRO A 7 -4.87 7.78 -14.81
N ARG A 8 -5.08 8.85 -15.59
CA ARG A 8 -4.82 8.84 -17.04
C ARG A 8 -3.37 8.51 -17.42
N TRP A 9 -2.42 8.80 -16.54
CA TRP A 9 -1.00 8.52 -16.72
C TRP A 9 -0.59 7.10 -16.30
N TRP A 10 -1.52 6.30 -15.80
CA TRP A 10 -1.27 4.92 -15.42
C TRP A 10 -1.27 4.00 -16.64
N ASP A 11 -0.19 3.25 -16.83
CA ASP A 11 0.03 2.35 -17.95
C ASP A 11 0.36 0.92 -17.48
N ASP A 12 0.51 0.01 -18.43
CA ASP A 12 0.83 -1.41 -18.17
C ASP A 12 2.20 -1.60 -17.51
N HIS A 13 3.13 -0.67 -17.73
CA HIS A 13 4.44 -0.69 -17.08
C HIS A 13 4.30 -0.42 -15.58
N LYS A 14 3.46 0.55 -15.18
CA LYS A 14 3.15 0.82 -13.77
C LYS A 14 2.36 -0.31 -13.14
N THR A 15 1.42 -0.93 -13.87
CA THR A 15 0.74 -2.14 -13.38
C THR A 15 1.75 -3.25 -13.09
N SER A 16 2.61 -3.58 -14.05
CA SER A 16 3.62 -4.62 -13.88
C SER A 16 4.65 -4.28 -12.80
N GLY A 17 5.01 -3.00 -12.66
CA GLY A 17 5.91 -2.53 -11.60
C GLY A 17 5.30 -2.68 -10.22
N TRP A 18 4.02 -2.32 -10.04
CA TRP A 18 3.30 -2.52 -8.79
C TRP A 18 3.22 -3.99 -8.38
N GLU A 19 2.94 -4.90 -9.33
CA GLU A 19 2.94 -6.34 -9.05
C GLU A 19 4.32 -6.83 -8.56
N ARG A 20 5.42 -6.32 -9.14
CA ARG A 20 6.77 -6.65 -8.65
C ARG A 20 7.03 -6.10 -7.25
N VAL A 21 6.54 -4.91 -6.93
CA VAL A 21 6.63 -4.34 -5.58
C VAL A 21 5.91 -5.25 -4.59
N LYS A 22 4.67 -5.67 -4.89
CA LYS A 22 3.93 -6.62 -4.04
C LYS A 22 4.67 -7.93 -3.84
N GLU A 23 5.23 -8.50 -4.91
CA GLU A 23 6.02 -9.73 -4.85
C GLU A 23 7.29 -9.58 -4.01
N ALA A 24 8.01 -8.46 -4.13
CA ALA A 24 9.20 -8.20 -3.32
C ALA A 24 8.86 -8.14 -1.83
N LEU A 25 7.77 -7.44 -1.49
CA LEU A 25 7.27 -7.31 -0.12
C LEU A 25 6.82 -8.67 0.44
N ARG A 26 6.17 -9.50 -0.39
CA ARG A 26 5.82 -10.88 -0.03
C ARG A 26 7.06 -11.73 0.26
N ARG A 27 8.12 -11.60 -0.54
CA ARG A 27 9.37 -12.37 -0.37
C ARG A 27 10.17 -11.95 0.86
N ASP A 28 10.32 -10.64 1.08
CA ASP A 28 11.03 -10.10 2.24
C ASP A 28 10.36 -10.55 3.55
N TRP A 29 9.03 -10.59 3.55
CA TRP A 29 8.24 -11.13 4.64
C TRP A 29 8.50 -12.63 4.89
N GLU A 30 8.47 -13.46 3.83
CA GLU A 30 8.73 -14.89 3.94
C GLU A 30 10.15 -15.18 4.48
N GLN A 31 11.14 -14.36 4.08
CA GLN A 31 12.51 -14.46 4.60
C GLN A 31 12.57 -14.07 6.08
N THR A 32 11.98 -12.93 6.46
CA THR A 32 11.92 -12.48 7.85
C THR A 32 11.29 -13.54 8.75
N LYS A 33 10.20 -14.18 8.31
CA LYS A 33 9.56 -15.29 9.03
C LYS A 33 10.50 -16.49 9.23
N ALA A 34 11.25 -16.88 8.19
CA ALA A 34 12.23 -17.96 8.29
C ALA A 34 13.34 -17.64 9.33
N ASP A 35 13.75 -16.38 9.43
CA ASP A 35 14.76 -15.94 10.39
C ASP A 35 14.24 -15.91 11.84
N PHE A 36 13.00 -15.47 12.07
CA PHE A 36 12.40 -15.42 13.41
C PHE A 36 11.99 -16.80 13.97
N THR A 37 11.61 -17.73 13.10
CA THR A 37 11.19 -19.09 13.50
C THR A 37 12.37 -20.00 13.85
N ASN A 38 13.58 -19.67 13.39
CA ASN A 38 14.79 -20.49 13.60
C ASN A 38 15.42 -20.39 15.01
N ASN A 39 15.10 -19.38 15.84
CA ASN A 39 15.85 -19.17 17.10
C ASN A 39 15.06 -18.92 18.39
N LYS A 40 13.72 -18.80 18.38
CA LYS A 40 12.79 -18.90 19.53
C LYS A 40 11.45 -18.29 19.15
N GLY A 41 10.35 -19.02 19.38
CA GLY A 41 9.06 -18.39 19.66
C GLY A 41 7.91 -18.85 18.77
N GLN A 42 6.98 -19.55 19.41
CA GLN A 42 5.57 -19.84 19.10
C GLN A 42 5.09 -19.65 17.65
N GLU A 43 4.46 -20.72 17.13
CA GLU A 43 3.65 -20.74 15.92
C GLU A 43 2.78 -19.47 15.81
N LEU A 44 3.23 -18.50 15.02
CA LEU A 44 2.37 -17.45 14.52
C LEU A 44 1.47 -18.09 13.47
N ASN A 45 0.40 -18.72 13.94
CA ASN A 45 -0.68 -19.31 13.15
C ASN A 45 -1.55 -18.20 12.53
N GLN A 46 -0.90 -17.29 11.80
CA GLN A 46 -1.53 -16.17 11.10
C GLN A 46 -1.13 -16.30 9.64
N ASP A 47 -2.13 -16.38 8.76
CA ASP A 47 -1.95 -16.54 7.33
C ASP A 47 -0.92 -15.54 6.80
N VAL A 48 0.04 -16.05 6.02
CA VAL A 48 1.13 -15.28 5.39
C VAL A 48 0.58 -14.04 4.67
N ASP A 49 -0.55 -14.20 4.00
CA ASP A 49 -1.23 -13.12 3.31
C ASP A 49 -1.67 -12.02 4.26
N ASP A 50 -2.17 -12.33 5.46
CA ASP A 50 -2.65 -11.32 6.42
C ASP A 50 -1.54 -10.52 7.07
N THR A 51 -0.31 -11.04 7.09
CA THR A 51 0.81 -10.32 7.69
C THR A 51 1.57 -9.45 6.70
N VAL A 52 1.60 -9.81 5.40
CA VAL A 52 2.02 -8.88 4.35
C VAL A 52 1.11 -7.65 4.33
N LYS A 53 -0.21 -7.85 4.51
CA LYS A 53 -1.18 -6.77 4.67
C LYS A 53 -0.89 -5.90 5.90
N GLN A 54 -0.43 -6.49 7.02
CA GLN A 54 0.00 -5.76 8.22
C GLN A 54 1.32 -5.00 8.05
N ALA A 55 2.32 -5.63 7.43
CA ALA A 55 3.66 -5.07 7.23
C ALA A 55 3.63 -3.84 6.32
N LEU A 56 2.81 -3.90 5.27
CA LEU A 56 2.58 -2.81 4.32
C LEU A 56 1.60 -1.75 4.83
N GLY A 57 0.86 -2.10 5.89
CA GLY A 57 -0.07 -1.22 6.59
C GLY A 57 0.46 -0.57 7.87
N LYS A 58 1.77 -0.67 8.20
CA LYS A 58 2.44 -0.12 9.42
C LYS A 58 1.48 0.51 10.45
N GLN A 59 0.76 -0.34 11.17
CA GLN A 59 0.22 -0.06 12.50
C GLN A 59 0.72 -1.15 13.45
N PRO A 60 0.92 -0.85 14.74
CA PRO A 60 1.10 -1.89 15.75
C PRO A 60 -0.01 -2.94 15.59
N ILE A 61 0.32 -4.22 15.76
CA ILE A 61 -0.68 -5.30 15.87
C ILE A 61 -1.76 -4.79 16.81
N PRO A 62 -3.00 -4.56 16.35
CA PRO A 62 -4.00 -3.99 17.20
C PRO A 62 -4.23 -4.95 18.38
N PRO A 63 -4.63 -4.45 19.58
CA PRO A 63 -5.12 -5.33 20.63
C PRO A 63 -6.16 -6.30 20.04
N ARG A 64 -6.27 -7.52 20.59
CA ARG A 64 -7.09 -8.66 20.13
C ARG A 64 -8.53 -8.37 19.62
N HIS A 65 -9.03 -7.13 19.72
CA HIS A 65 -10.39 -6.69 19.48
C HIS A 65 -10.50 -5.49 18.52
N VAL A 66 -9.43 -5.12 17.83
CA VAL A 66 -9.44 -4.06 16.79
C VAL A 66 -9.12 -4.69 15.43
N PRO A 67 -9.98 -4.53 14.40
CA PRO A 67 -9.71 -5.06 13.07
C PRO A 67 -8.43 -4.47 12.49
N ASN A 68 -7.65 -5.30 11.79
CA ASN A 68 -6.56 -4.79 10.96
C ASN A 68 -7.13 -3.87 9.86
N SER A 69 -6.35 -2.89 9.40
CA SER A 69 -6.75 -2.15 8.19
C SER A 69 -6.82 -3.16 7.05
N ASP A 70 -8.01 -3.38 6.51
CA ASP A 70 -8.25 -4.37 5.48
C ASP A 70 -7.50 -3.95 4.19
N TRP A 71 -6.78 -4.89 3.60
CA TRP A 71 -5.86 -4.62 2.49
C TRP A 71 -6.54 -4.02 1.28
N ASP A 72 -7.76 -4.45 1.00
CA ASP A 72 -8.59 -3.91 -0.07
C ASP A 72 -8.85 -2.39 0.11
N HIS A 73 -8.74 -1.90 1.34
CA HIS A 73 -8.89 -0.48 1.67
C HIS A 73 -7.57 0.31 1.60
N VAL A 74 -6.41 -0.35 1.73
CA VAL A 74 -5.08 0.28 1.81
C VAL A 74 -4.33 0.18 0.47
N GLU A 75 -4.42 -0.96 -0.21
CA GLU A 75 -3.74 -1.22 -1.49
C GLU A 75 -4.01 -0.13 -2.53
N PRO A 76 -5.26 0.34 -2.75
CA PRO A 76 -5.52 1.36 -3.76
C PRO A 76 -4.75 2.65 -3.51
N GLY A 77 -4.62 3.06 -2.25
CA GLY A 77 -3.86 4.25 -1.86
C GLY A 77 -2.36 4.07 -2.04
N LEU A 78 -1.80 2.96 -1.51
CA LEU A 78 -0.37 2.65 -1.66
C LEU A 78 0.05 2.59 -3.13
N ARG A 79 -0.74 1.89 -3.96
CA ARG A 79 -0.50 1.74 -5.39
C ARG A 79 -0.52 3.09 -6.10
N TYR A 80 -1.51 3.92 -5.79
CA TYR A 80 -1.61 5.26 -6.38
C TYR A 80 -0.42 6.13 -5.99
N GLY A 81 -0.03 6.15 -4.71
CA GLY A 81 1.14 6.87 -4.22
C GLY A 81 2.44 6.46 -4.91
N TRP A 82 2.70 5.15 -4.98
CA TRP A 82 3.89 4.61 -5.65
C TRP A 82 3.96 4.99 -7.14
N GLY A 83 2.84 4.88 -7.85
CA GLY A 83 2.80 5.29 -9.26
C GLY A 83 2.96 6.80 -9.42
N ALA A 84 2.40 7.58 -8.50
CA ALA A 84 2.48 9.03 -8.50
C ALA A 84 3.91 9.52 -8.23
N ALA A 85 4.64 8.92 -7.31
CA ALA A 85 6.05 9.24 -7.05
C ALA A 85 6.92 9.02 -8.29
N GLY A 86 6.68 7.94 -9.03
CA GLY A 86 7.38 7.71 -10.30
C GLY A 86 6.93 8.63 -11.44
N HIS A 87 5.69 9.13 -11.42
CA HIS A 87 5.14 10.00 -12.46
C HIS A 87 5.50 11.48 -12.26
N TYR A 88 5.45 11.96 -11.02
CA TYR A 88 5.72 13.33 -10.62
C TYR A 88 7.15 13.47 -10.07
N SER A 89 8.13 13.00 -10.84
CA SER A 89 9.56 12.98 -10.46
C SER A 89 10.17 14.35 -10.16
N ASP A 90 9.54 15.43 -10.62
CA ASP A 90 9.94 16.81 -10.32
C ASP A 90 9.68 17.21 -8.85
N HIS A 91 8.91 16.39 -8.13
CA HIS A 91 8.68 16.49 -6.70
C HIS A 91 9.33 15.28 -6.02
N THR A 92 10.45 15.47 -5.35
CA THR A 92 11.09 14.40 -4.56
C THR A 92 10.47 14.24 -3.18
N ASP A 93 9.91 15.32 -2.63
CA ASP A 93 9.33 15.35 -1.30
C ASP A 93 7.80 15.48 -1.36
N TRP A 94 7.14 14.92 -0.35
CA TRP A 94 5.72 15.17 -0.12
C TRP A 94 5.52 16.59 0.43
N ASP A 95 4.94 17.47 -0.38
CA ASP A 95 4.57 18.84 -0.02
C ASP A 95 3.06 19.11 -0.24
N ASP A 96 2.58 20.28 0.19
CA ASP A 96 1.17 20.65 0.06
C ASP A 96 0.72 20.78 -1.41
N ARG A 97 1.65 21.07 -2.32
CA ARG A 97 1.38 21.25 -3.75
C ARG A 97 1.12 19.90 -4.42
N VAL A 98 1.98 18.92 -4.20
CA VAL A 98 1.78 17.56 -4.71
C VAL A 98 0.58 16.93 -4.02
N GLU A 99 0.42 17.12 -2.71
CA GLU A 99 -0.75 16.60 -1.99
C GLU A 99 -2.07 17.13 -2.57
N GLY A 100 -2.16 18.44 -2.82
CA GLY A 100 -3.34 19.05 -3.42
C GLY A 100 -3.69 18.44 -4.78
N LYS A 101 -2.68 18.21 -5.63
CA LYS A 101 -2.85 17.57 -6.94
C LYS A 101 -3.31 16.13 -6.83
N LEU A 102 -2.69 15.35 -5.95
CA LEU A 102 -3.04 13.94 -5.73
C LEU A 102 -4.46 13.80 -5.17
N ARG A 103 -4.89 14.72 -4.32
CA ARG A 103 -6.27 14.78 -3.82
C ARG A 103 -7.29 15.00 -4.93
N GLU A 104 -7.03 15.96 -5.81
CA GLU A 104 -7.92 16.28 -6.93
C GLU A 104 -8.07 15.06 -7.85
N GLU A 105 -6.94 14.48 -8.26
CA GLU A 105 -6.94 13.28 -9.08
C GLU A 105 -7.66 12.11 -8.39
N TRP A 106 -7.39 11.84 -7.11
CA TRP A 106 -8.03 10.75 -6.37
C TRP A 106 -9.56 10.87 -6.38
N ASN A 107 -10.08 12.07 -6.16
CA ASN A 107 -11.52 12.31 -6.19
C ASN A 107 -12.12 12.08 -7.59
N ASP A 108 -11.36 12.37 -8.65
CA ASP A 108 -11.76 12.12 -10.04
C ASP A 108 -11.76 10.64 -10.41
N LEU A 109 -10.92 9.81 -9.76
CA LEU A 109 -10.91 8.36 -9.98
C LEU A 109 -12.24 7.71 -9.59
N LYS A 110 -13.10 8.38 -8.80
CA LYS A 110 -14.37 7.79 -8.31
C LYS A 110 -14.16 6.39 -7.73
N SER A 111 -13.07 6.21 -6.97
CA SER A 111 -12.63 4.94 -6.39
C SER A 111 -13.60 4.37 -5.34
N GLY A 112 -14.67 5.09 -5.01
CA GLY A 112 -15.59 4.76 -3.91
C GLY A 112 -15.04 5.11 -2.53
N ARG A 113 -13.86 5.73 -2.45
CA ARG A 113 -13.17 6.10 -1.20
C ARG A 113 -12.87 7.59 -1.20
N THR A 114 -13.06 8.24 -0.07
CA THR A 114 -12.70 9.65 0.10
C THR A 114 -11.18 9.82 0.13
N TRP A 115 -10.72 11.03 -0.20
CA TRP A 115 -9.31 11.37 -0.03
C TRP A 115 -8.82 11.16 1.41
N ASP A 116 -9.59 11.56 2.41
CA ASP A 116 -9.16 11.49 3.81
C ASP A 116 -8.93 10.04 4.27
N GLU A 117 -9.72 9.09 3.77
CA GLU A 117 -9.53 7.65 4.01
C GLU A 117 -8.25 7.13 3.32
N ALA A 118 -7.92 7.64 2.13
CA ALA A 118 -6.82 7.15 1.31
C ALA A 118 -5.49 7.85 1.58
N ARG A 119 -5.50 9.11 2.04
CA ARG A 119 -4.32 10.01 2.15
C ARG A 119 -3.15 9.35 2.86
N SER A 120 -3.42 8.70 3.99
CA SER A 120 -2.38 8.04 4.79
C SER A 120 -1.72 6.87 4.04
N ALA A 121 -2.45 6.15 3.20
CA ALA A 121 -1.91 5.09 2.36
C ALA A 121 -1.18 5.67 1.14
N VAL A 122 -1.74 6.68 0.48
CA VAL A 122 -1.10 7.38 -0.65
C VAL A 122 0.26 7.95 -0.24
N ARG A 123 0.33 8.61 0.91
CA ARG A 123 1.58 9.17 1.44
C ARG A 123 2.62 8.12 1.81
N ARG A 124 2.22 6.90 2.15
CA ARG A 124 3.16 5.80 2.43
C ARG A 124 3.71 5.16 1.16
N GLY A 125 2.95 5.21 0.06
CA GLY A 125 3.38 4.71 -1.23
C GLY A 125 4.28 5.68 -1.99
N TRP A 126 4.13 6.98 -1.71
CA TRP A 126 4.99 8.06 -2.21
C TRP A 126 6.39 7.98 -1.61
#